data_AF-A0A2V8IBX5-F1
#
_entry.id   AF-A0A2V8IBX5-F1
#
_cell.length_a   1.000
_cell.length_b   1.000
_cell.length_c   1.000
_cell.angle_alpha   90.00
_cell.angle_beta   90.00
_cell.angle_gamma   90.00
#
_symmetry.space_group_name_H-M   'P 1'
#
loop_
_entity.id
_entity.type
_entity.pdbx_description
1 polymer ?
#
loop_
_entity_poly.entity_id
_entity_poly.type
_entity_poly.pdbx_seq_one_letter_code
_entity_poly.pdbx_strand_id
1 'polypeptide(L)' 'GVDFIVFGPVFDTPGKVPVGLEPLRRVTSQLKIPVLAIGGITLENSRDVLDAGAAGIAGIRLFQSGP' A
#
# COMPACT_ATOMS: atom_id res chain seq x y z
N GLY A 1 -9.56 -10.99 -17.27
CA GLY A 1 -8.21 -10.48 -16.96
C GLY A 1 -8.10 -10.28 -15.46
N VAL A 2 -7.01 -9.70 -14.97
CA VAL A 2 -6.90 -9.21 -13.58
C VAL A 2 -7.19 -7.72 -13.60
N ASP A 3 -8.10 -7.26 -12.74
CA ASP A 3 -8.52 -5.85 -12.71
C ASP A 3 -7.58 -4.98 -11.87
N PHE A 4 -7.05 -5.52 -10.76
CA PHE A 4 -6.06 -4.86 -9.91
C PHE A 4 -5.33 -5.88 -9.01
N ILE A 5 -4.26 -5.42 -8.35
CA ILE A 5 -3.48 -6.19 -7.37
C ILE A 5 -3.49 -5.46 -6.03
N VAL A 6 -3.45 -6.21 -4.93
CA VAL A 6 -3.20 -5.68 -3.59
C VAL A 6 -1.77 -6.02 -3.17
N PHE A 7 -0.99 -5.03 -2.73
CA PHE A 7 0.41 -5.18 -2.33
C PHE A 7 0.60 -4.79 -0.87
N GLY A 8 1.11 -5.71 -0.04
CA GLY A 8 1.42 -5.40 1.36
C GLY A 8 1.79 -6.61 2.21
N PRO A 9 2.09 -6.39 3.50
CA PRO A 9 2.00 -5.09 4.19
C PRO A 9 3.13 -4.13 3.80
N VAL A 10 2.81 -2.86 3.50
CA VAL A 10 3.81 -1.85 3.14
C VAL A 10 4.54 -1.33 4.38
N PHE A 11 3.79 -1.02 5.44
CA PHE A 11 4.31 -0.61 6.74
C PHE A 11 3.96 -1.62 7.83
N ASP A 12 4.44 -1.36 9.04
CA ASP A 12 4.22 -2.25 10.18
C ASP A 12 2.73 -2.48 10.46
N THR A 13 2.38 -3.74 10.72
CA THR A 13 1.03 -4.15 11.08
C THR A 13 1.11 -5.39 11.96
N PRO A 14 0.18 -5.60 12.91
CA PRO A 14 0.26 -6.71 13.84
C PRO A 14 0.49 -8.07 13.16
N GLY A 15 1.55 -8.76 13.59
CA GLY A 15 1.88 -10.12 13.19
C GLY A 15 2.46 -10.29 11.78
N LYS A 16 2.90 -9.22 11.10
CA LYS A 16 3.47 -9.32 9.74
C LYS A 16 4.67 -8.39 9.58
N VAL A 17 5.70 -8.87 8.88
CA VAL A 17 6.89 -8.08 8.55
C VAL A 17 6.59 -7.17 7.35
N PRO A 18 6.88 -5.86 7.43
CA PRO A 18 6.64 -4.93 6.33
C PRO A 18 7.58 -5.21 5.15
N VAL A 19 7.03 -5.08 3.94
CA VAL A 19 7.77 -5.22 2.68
C VAL A 19 8.42 -3.89 2.30
N GLY A 20 7.83 -2.76 2.68
CA GLY A 20 8.38 -1.43 2.46
C GLY A 20 8.05 -0.81 1.09
N LEU A 21 8.46 0.46 0.94
CA LEU A 21 8.15 1.28 -0.24
C LEU A 21 9.00 0.94 -1.46
N GLU A 22 10.24 0.48 -1.28
CA GLU A 22 11.12 0.16 -2.41
C GLU A 22 10.61 -1.02 -3.24
N PRO A 23 10.21 -2.16 -2.65
CA PRO A 23 9.57 -3.22 -3.42
C PRO A 23 8.24 -2.79 -4.05
N LEU A 24 7.46 -1.92 -3.39
CA LEU A 24 6.24 -1.35 -3.97
C LEU A 24 6.59 -0.54 -5.24
N ARG A 25 7.56 0.39 -5.18
CA ARG A 25 8.06 1.16 -6.34
C ARG A 25 8.49 0.25 -7.48
N ARG A 26 9.21 -0.82 -7.16
CA ARG A 26 9.66 -1.78 -8.18
C ARG A 26 8.47 -2.42 -8.88
N VAL A 27 7.46 -2.89 -8.15
CA VAL A 27 6.28 -3.55 -8.73
C VAL A 27 5.44 -2.57 -9.54
N THR A 28 5.15 -1.38 -9.01
CA THR A 28 4.33 -0.37 -9.68
C THR A 28 4.99 0.16 -10.95
N SER A 29 6.33 0.23 -11.00
CA SER A 29 7.07 0.63 -12.21
C SER A 29 7.03 -0.40 -13.35
N GLN A 30 6.73 -1.67 -13.05
CA GLN A 30 6.78 -2.77 -14.01
C GLN A 30 5.40 -3.21 -14.51
N LEU A 31 4.35 -2.87 -13.77
CA LEU A 31 2.99 -3.32 -14.06
C LEU A 31 2.15 -2.19 -14.65
N LYS A 32 1.33 -2.53 -15.65
CA LYS A 32 0.29 -1.63 -16.18
C LYS A 32 -1.06 -1.78 -15.47
N ILE A 33 -1.19 -2.80 -14.63
CA ILE A 33 -2.40 -3.10 -13.86
C ILE A 33 -2.35 -2.29 -12.55
N PRO A 34 -3.45 -1.66 -12.10
CA PRO A 34 -3.50 -0.90 -10.86
C PRO A 34 -3.03 -1.72 -9.66
N VAL A 35 -2.16 -1.13 -8.84
CA VAL A 35 -1.69 -1.72 -7.58
C VAL A 35 -2.20 -0.89 -6.41
N LEU A 36 -3.00 -1.50 -5.55
CA LEU A 36 -3.45 -0.91 -4.29
C LEU A 36 -2.53 -1.37 -3.16
N ALA A 37 -1.97 -0.43 -2.43
CA ALA A 37 -1.12 -0.73 -1.29
C ALA A 37 -1.95 -0.96 -0.02
N ILE A 38 -1.54 -1.91 0.83
CA ILE A 38 -2.20 -2.22 2.10
C ILE A 38 -1.17 -2.46 3.21
N GLY A 39 -1.59 -2.29 4.46
CA GLY A 39 -0.85 -2.70 5.66
C GLY A 39 -0.06 -1.55 6.28
N GLY A 40 -0.47 -1.16 7.49
CA GLY A 40 0.17 -0.09 8.26
C GLY A 40 0.00 1.32 7.68
N ILE A 41 -0.90 1.50 6.69
CA ILE A 41 -1.14 2.80 6.07
C ILE A 41 -1.98 3.68 7.01
N THR A 42 -1.53 4.92 7.17
CA THR A 42 -2.17 6.01 7.93
C THR A 42 -2.33 7.24 7.03
N LEU A 43 -3.00 8.30 7.50
CA LEU A 43 -3.09 9.54 6.73
C LEU A 43 -1.70 10.17 6.53
N GLU A 44 -0.84 10.09 7.53
CA GLU A 44 0.49 10.68 7.57
C GLU A 44 1.45 10.03 6.56
N ASN A 45 1.34 8.71 6.35
CA ASN A 45 2.23 7.98 5.45
C ASN A 45 1.59 7.64 4.09
N SER A 46 0.30 7.93 3.90
CA SER A 46 -0.42 7.65 2.65
C SER A 46 0.23 8.30 1.42
N ARG A 47 0.82 9.49 1.60
CA ARG A 47 1.48 10.21 0.51
C ARG A 47 2.70 9.45 -0.02
N ASP A 48 3.52 8.89 0.86
CA ASP A 48 4.72 8.12 0.47
C ASP A 48 4.36 6.89 -0.37
N VAL A 49 3.20 6.29 -0.09
CA VAL A 49 2.67 5.14 -0.82
C VAL A 49 2.22 5.51 -2.23
N LEU A 50 1.55 6.65 -2.38
CA LEU A 50 1.16 7.17 -3.68
C LEU A 50 2.38 7.62 -4.48
N ASP A 51 3.35 8.26 -3.84
CA ASP A 51 4.62 8.67 -4.44
C ASP A 51 5.49 7.45 -4.82
N ALA A 52 5.22 6.27 -4.26
CA ALA A 52 5.77 4.98 -4.67
C ALA A 52 5.05 4.36 -5.88
N GLY A 53 4.07 5.05 -6.48
CA GLY A 53 3.38 4.64 -7.69
C GLY A 53 2.17 3.73 -7.47
N ALA A 54 1.70 3.55 -6.22
CA ALA A 54 0.45 2.86 -5.97
C ALA A 54 -0.71 3.64 -6.62
N ALA A 55 -1.65 2.92 -7.23
CA ALA A 55 -2.88 3.51 -7.78
C ALA A 55 -3.87 3.94 -6.69
N GLY A 56 -3.66 3.47 -5.46
CA GLY A 56 -4.46 3.81 -4.30
C GLY A 56 -4.01 3.08 -3.04
N ILE A 57 -4.70 3.36 -1.94
CA ILE A 57 -4.45 2.76 -0.63
C ILE A 57 -5.65 1.95 -0.15
N ALA A 58 -5.39 0.95 0.67
CA ALA A 58 -6.38 0.17 1.41
C ALA A 58 -6.03 0.16 2.90
N GLY A 59 -7.05 0.24 3.75
CA GLY A 59 -6.89 0.32 5.20
C GLY A 59 -8.04 -0.38 5.92
N ILE A 60 -7.78 -0.82 7.15
CA ILE A 60 -8.81 -1.29 8.09
C ILE A 60 -8.82 -0.32 9.28
N ARG A 61 -7.73 -0.28 10.04
CA ARG A 61 -7.57 0.63 11.19
C ARG A 61 -7.62 2.11 10.81
N LEU A 62 -7.12 2.47 9.62
CA LEU A 62 -7.26 3.82 9.07
C LEU A 62 -8.71 4.32 9.08
N PHE A 63 -9.68 3.43 8.87
CA PHE A 63 -11.10 3.78 8.84
C PHE A 63 -11.86 3.43 10.12
N GLN A 64 -11.31 2.54 10.96
CA GLN A 64 -11.90 2.21 12.28
C GLN A 64 -11.46 3.18 13.38
N SER A 65 -10.28 3.78 13.22
CA SER A 65 -9.63 4.65 14.20
C SER A 65 -9.38 6.04 13.59
N GLY A 66 -10.24 6.47 12.67
CA GLY A 66 -10.27 7.87 12.23
C GLY A 66 -10.41 8.81 13.44
N PRO A 67 -10.12 10.12 13.28
CA PRO A 67 -10.16 11.07 14.39
C PRO A 67 -11.45 10.97 15.21
#